data_AF-A0A970A732-F1
#
_entry.id   AF-A0A970A732-F1
#
_cell.length_a   1.000
_cell.length_b   1.000
_cell.length_c   1.000
_cell.angle_alpha   90.00
_cell.angle_beta   90.00
_cell.angle_gamma   90.00
#
_symmetry.space_group_name_H-M   'P 1'
#
loop_
_entity.id
_entity.type
_entity.pdbx_description
1 polymer ?
#
loop_
_entity_poly.entity_id
_entity_poly.type
_entity_poly.pdbx_seq_one_letter_code
_entity_poly.pdbx_strand_id
1 'polypeptide(L)'
;MNKLKVLLTGATGTMGQATLNLLLEEDMLDVTVMALDTAKEKRILKSFLKKKAFSVIYGDVRDFEAVFQATKETELILHLAALVSPAADKHPDLAMQINCGGTLNFVQAITKQKRQNEVFFVYIGTVAQTGDRRPPIHWGRVGDPIKPAVFDYYAVSKVAAERAVIESGLTNWVSLRQTGIMGPDMGNISDPIILHNPLDNVLEYVSDRDSSILLRNLCVDLANNQLDPAFWGHIYNVGGGESCRASSLDLYSGAFAKFGITDLKGAFNPNWFATYNFHGQYYLDSDKLENYLHFRNDTMQYFYDSFEENNILTAKLGRHIMKLPGAQKLIKSMVANKFKRLALKTGGTLYALKKGKEDYITTFWGNLKNWLKLPADFKEFKPFNDYQKVIRIDHGYDEDKPASELNLADIRYAAKFRGGSCLSSEMEKGNWKQKLLFRCGFGHNFKASPKLILEGGHWCPYCENAGWNYTARAKIDPFFAQVWNPIHKQDENKIAFAKTIKPKLTNWPIKLNKSQYQIKYQRLYPV
;
A
#
# COMPACT_ATOMS: atom_id res chain seq x y z
N MET A 1 -19.94 -11.98 -30.21
CA MET A 1 -19.51 -12.56 -28.93
C MET A 1 -20.12 -11.74 -27.82
N ASN A 2 -20.52 -12.35 -26.69
CA ASN A 2 -20.94 -11.58 -25.52
C ASN A 2 -19.73 -10.81 -24.99
N LYS A 3 -19.93 -9.52 -24.66
CA LYS A 3 -18.88 -8.69 -24.05
C LYS A 3 -18.79 -9.00 -22.56
N LEU A 4 -17.56 -9.03 -22.02
CA LEU A 4 -17.34 -9.17 -20.58
C LEU A 4 -17.85 -7.92 -19.86
N LYS A 5 -18.77 -8.10 -18.91
CA LYS A 5 -19.35 -7.01 -18.12
C LYS A 5 -18.43 -6.65 -16.94
N VAL A 6 -17.74 -5.51 -17.06
CA VAL A 6 -16.75 -5.02 -16.10
C VAL A 6 -17.34 -3.87 -15.27
N LEU A 7 -17.30 -4.00 -13.94
CA LEU A 7 -17.59 -2.90 -13.02
C LEU A 7 -16.27 -2.28 -12.52
N LEU A 8 -16.06 -1.01 -12.84
CA LEU A 8 -14.91 -0.24 -12.39
C LEU A 8 -15.32 0.77 -11.32
N THR A 9 -14.71 0.71 -10.14
CA THR A 9 -14.83 1.76 -9.11
C THR A 9 -13.57 2.60 -9.04
N GLY A 10 -13.67 3.88 -8.66
CA GLY A 10 -12.48 4.76 -8.57
C GLY A 10 -11.96 5.25 -9.92
N ALA A 11 -12.78 5.18 -10.97
CA ALA A 11 -12.43 5.50 -12.36
C ALA A 11 -12.01 6.96 -12.62
N THR A 12 -12.17 7.85 -11.65
CA THR A 12 -11.84 9.29 -11.76
C THR A 12 -10.60 9.68 -10.96
N GLY A 13 -9.97 8.72 -10.26
CA GLY A 13 -8.60 8.87 -9.77
C GLY A 13 -7.58 8.64 -10.87
N THR A 14 -6.30 8.94 -10.59
CA THR A 14 -5.18 8.84 -11.55
C THR A 14 -5.13 7.47 -12.26
N MET A 15 -4.95 6.39 -11.49
CA MET A 15 -4.88 5.02 -12.02
C MET A 15 -6.21 4.60 -12.67
N GLY A 16 -7.34 4.98 -12.08
CA GLY A 16 -8.67 4.60 -12.56
C GLY A 16 -9.03 5.24 -13.90
N GLN A 17 -8.65 6.49 -14.13
CA GLN A 17 -8.93 7.18 -15.38
C GLN A 17 -8.04 6.66 -16.51
N ALA A 18 -6.76 6.43 -16.24
CA ALA A 18 -5.84 5.78 -17.19
C ALA A 18 -6.36 4.39 -17.58
N THR A 19 -6.80 3.60 -16.59
CA THR A 19 -7.42 2.29 -16.84
C THR A 19 -8.69 2.42 -17.69
N LEU A 20 -9.61 3.32 -17.34
CA LEU A 20 -10.87 3.50 -18.09
C LEU A 20 -10.62 3.84 -19.56
N ASN A 21 -9.61 4.69 -19.85
CA ASN A 21 -9.26 5.01 -21.23
C ASN A 21 -8.93 3.75 -22.03
N LEU A 22 -8.05 2.89 -21.49
CA LEU A 22 -7.64 1.65 -22.17
C LEU A 22 -8.79 0.65 -22.27
N LEU A 23 -9.59 0.46 -21.22
CA LEU A 23 -10.71 -0.49 -21.25
C LEU A 23 -11.77 -0.12 -22.32
N LEU A 24 -11.96 1.17 -22.60
CA LEU A 24 -12.93 1.65 -23.58
C LEU A 24 -12.43 1.58 -25.04
N GLU A 25 -11.19 1.13 -25.25
CA GLU A 25 -10.65 0.78 -26.56
C GLU A 25 -10.88 -0.70 -26.90
N GLU A 26 -11.27 -1.51 -25.92
CA GLU A 26 -11.47 -2.96 -26.07
C GLU A 26 -12.93 -3.29 -26.44
N ASP A 27 -13.16 -3.70 -27.68
CA ASP A 27 -14.50 -4.02 -28.19
C ASP A 27 -15.18 -5.19 -27.47
N MET A 28 -14.39 -6.03 -26.80
CA MET A 28 -14.87 -7.19 -26.04
C MET A 28 -15.35 -6.86 -24.62
N LEU A 29 -15.22 -5.61 -24.18
CA LEU A 29 -15.61 -5.19 -22.83
C LEU A 29 -16.89 -4.35 -22.85
N ASP A 30 -17.73 -4.53 -21.84
CA ASP A 30 -18.85 -3.64 -21.51
C ASP A 30 -18.58 -3.04 -20.12
N VAL A 31 -18.18 -1.76 -20.10
CA VAL A 31 -17.63 -1.13 -18.90
C VAL A 31 -18.69 -0.28 -18.21
N THR A 32 -19.02 -0.65 -16.99
CA THR A 32 -19.83 0.14 -16.08
C THR A 32 -18.94 0.80 -15.03
N VAL A 33 -19.02 2.12 -14.88
CA VAL A 33 -18.32 2.84 -13.82
C VAL A 33 -19.27 3.15 -12.67
N MET A 34 -18.89 2.79 -11.44
CA MET A 34 -19.54 3.31 -10.24
C MET A 34 -18.75 4.52 -9.72
N ALA A 35 -19.39 5.69 -9.70
CA ALA A 35 -18.77 6.96 -9.29
C ALA A 35 -19.71 7.79 -8.41
N LEU A 36 -19.14 8.69 -7.59
CA LEU A 36 -19.95 9.54 -6.71
C LEU A 36 -20.85 10.48 -7.53
N ASP A 37 -22.07 10.75 -7.04
CA ASP A 37 -22.95 11.75 -7.63
C ASP A 37 -22.49 13.18 -7.28
N THR A 38 -21.42 13.63 -7.91
CA THR A 38 -20.92 15.01 -7.75
C THR A 38 -20.66 15.68 -9.10
N ALA A 39 -20.68 17.01 -9.11
CA ALA A 39 -20.37 17.80 -10.31
C ALA A 39 -18.96 17.50 -10.85
N LYS A 40 -17.99 17.21 -9.97
CA LYS A 40 -16.62 16.85 -10.36
C LYS A 40 -16.62 15.55 -11.17
N GLU A 41 -17.24 14.50 -10.63
CA GLU A 41 -17.30 13.18 -11.27
C GLU A 41 -18.05 13.24 -12.59
N LYS A 42 -19.24 13.87 -12.60
CA LYS A 42 -20.05 14.08 -13.82
C LYS A 42 -19.26 14.80 -14.91
N ARG A 43 -18.47 15.81 -14.55
CA ARG A 43 -17.62 16.55 -15.50
C ARG A 43 -16.53 15.67 -16.10
N ILE A 44 -15.84 14.87 -15.28
CA ILE A 44 -14.78 13.96 -15.74
C ILE A 44 -15.36 12.89 -16.67
N LEU A 45 -16.51 12.31 -16.29
CA LEU A 45 -17.11 11.18 -17.02
C LEU A 45 -17.87 11.60 -18.28
N LYS A 46 -18.21 12.89 -18.42
CA LYS A 46 -19.02 13.42 -19.54
C LYS A 46 -18.46 13.06 -20.92
N SER A 47 -17.14 13.06 -21.10
CA SER A 47 -16.50 12.73 -22.38
C SER A 47 -16.69 11.26 -22.77
N PHE A 48 -16.83 10.38 -21.79
CA PHE A 48 -16.92 8.93 -22.00
C PHE A 48 -18.35 8.46 -22.33
N LEU A 49 -19.38 9.21 -21.93
CA LEU A 49 -20.79 8.87 -22.17
C LEU A 49 -21.18 8.72 -23.65
N LYS A 50 -20.31 9.15 -24.58
CA LYS A 50 -20.51 8.97 -26.03
C LYS A 50 -20.00 7.62 -26.55
N LYS A 51 -19.30 6.84 -25.72
CA LYS A 51 -18.75 5.52 -26.07
C LYS A 51 -19.86 4.47 -25.99
N LYS A 52 -19.93 3.56 -26.98
CA LYS A 52 -21.05 2.62 -27.14
C LYS A 52 -21.17 1.57 -26.03
N ALA A 53 -20.06 1.15 -25.43
CA ALA A 53 -19.99 0.09 -24.40
C ALA A 53 -19.55 0.67 -23.04
N PHE A 54 -20.20 1.78 -22.66
CA PHE A 54 -19.91 2.49 -21.43
C PHE A 54 -21.18 2.94 -20.74
N SER A 55 -21.28 2.67 -19.44
CA SER A 55 -22.36 3.19 -18.60
C SER A 55 -21.83 3.67 -17.26
N VAL A 56 -22.63 4.49 -16.56
CA VAL A 56 -22.28 5.03 -15.25
C VAL A 56 -23.41 4.79 -14.26
N ILE A 57 -23.07 4.24 -13.10
CA ILE A 57 -23.92 4.16 -11.93
C ILE A 57 -23.43 5.20 -10.93
N TYR A 58 -24.24 6.23 -10.69
CA TYR A 58 -23.92 7.22 -9.66
C TYR A 58 -24.30 6.67 -8.29
N GLY A 59 -23.30 6.49 -7.42
CA GLY A 59 -23.47 5.91 -6.10
C GLY A 59 -22.18 5.92 -5.29
N ASP A 60 -22.29 5.69 -3.99
CA ASP A 60 -21.17 5.62 -3.06
C ASP A 60 -20.92 4.16 -2.66
N VAL A 61 -19.65 3.71 -2.66
CA VAL A 61 -19.31 2.34 -2.26
C VAL A 61 -19.69 2.03 -0.80
N ARG A 62 -19.90 3.05 0.02
CA ARG A 62 -20.41 2.92 1.40
C ARG A 62 -21.90 2.56 1.46
N ASP A 63 -22.64 2.80 0.38
CA ASP A 63 -24.05 2.43 0.27
C ASP A 63 -24.18 0.99 -0.25
N PHE A 64 -24.61 0.10 0.65
CA PHE A 64 -24.80 -1.31 0.33
C PHE A 64 -25.82 -1.52 -0.80
N GLU A 65 -26.91 -0.74 -0.86
CA GLU A 65 -27.94 -0.95 -1.87
C GLU A 65 -27.44 -0.55 -3.25
N ALA A 66 -26.74 0.59 -3.34
CA ALA A 66 -26.10 1.01 -4.58
C ALA A 66 -25.08 -0.03 -5.08
N VAL A 67 -24.23 -0.55 -4.18
CA VAL A 67 -23.29 -1.65 -4.50
C VAL A 67 -24.02 -2.93 -4.90
N PHE A 68 -25.11 -3.28 -4.21
CA PHE A 68 -25.90 -4.46 -4.53
C PHE A 68 -26.50 -4.38 -5.94
N GLN A 69 -27.05 -3.23 -6.33
CA GLN A 69 -27.56 -3.06 -7.69
C GLN A 69 -26.44 -3.05 -8.73
N ALA A 70 -25.32 -2.39 -8.44
CA ALA A 70 -24.19 -2.32 -9.35
C ALA A 70 -23.55 -3.68 -9.66
N THR A 71 -23.67 -4.65 -8.76
CA THR A 71 -23.04 -5.98 -8.89
C THR A 71 -23.90 -7.04 -9.57
N LYS A 72 -25.22 -6.82 -9.71
CA LYS A 72 -26.18 -7.86 -10.16
C LYS A 72 -25.79 -8.53 -11.48
N GLU A 73 -25.39 -7.74 -12.46
CA GLU A 73 -25.10 -8.20 -13.82
C GLU A 73 -23.60 -8.21 -14.12
N THR A 74 -22.75 -7.89 -13.16
CA THR A 74 -21.29 -7.81 -13.37
C THR A 74 -20.67 -9.20 -13.37
N GLU A 75 -19.67 -9.40 -14.22
CA GLU A 75 -18.83 -10.60 -14.27
C GLU A 75 -17.46 -10.35 -13.62
N LEU A 76 -16.86 -9.18 -13.87
CA LEU A 76 -15.57 -8.76 -13.30
C LEU A 76 -15.70 -7.43 -12.57
N ILE A 77 -15.24 -7.36 -11.32
CA ILE A 77 -15.17 -6.11 -10.54
C ILE A 77 -13.71 -5.69 -10.36
N LEU A 78 -13.39 -4.49 -10.87
CA LEU A 78 -12.13 -3.80 -10.60
C LEU A 78 -12.34 -2.77 -9.47
N HIS A 79 -11.95 -3.13 -8.25
CA HIS A 79 -12.21 -2.32 -7.06
C HIS A 79 -11.03 -1.38 -6.72
N LEU A 80 -10.93 -0.23 -7.42
CA LEU A 80 -9.87 0.78 -7.19
C LEU A 80 -10.33 1.90 -6.24
N ALA A 81 -11.62 2.05 -5.94
CA ALA A 81 -12.11 3.12 -5.08
C ALA A 81 -11.46 3.08 -3.69
N ALA A 82 -10.76 4.16 -3.34
CA ALA A 82 -10.13 4.33 -2.05
C ALA A 82 -9.94 5.80 -1.68
N LEU A 83 -9.91 6.08 -0.38
CA LEU A 83 -9.30 7.28 0.18
C LEU A 83 -7.84 6.98 0.51
N VAL A 84 -6.91 7.72 -0.10
CA VAL A 84 -5.46 7.53 0.03
C VAL A 84 -4.83 8.58 0.95
N SER A 85 -3.63 8.32 1.45
CA SER A 85 -2.84 9.30 2.20
C SER A 85 -2.47 10.51 1.34
N PRO A 86 -2.38 11.73 1.93
CA PRO A 86 -2.52 12.05 3.35
C PRO A 86 -3.98 12.27 3.82
N ALA A 87 -4.95 12.23 2.90
CA ALA A 87 -6.36 12.46 3.26
C ALA A 87 -6.92 11.37 4.17
N ALA A 88 -6.52 10.11 3.93
CA ALA A 88 -6.87 8.98 4.79
C ALA A 88 -6.37 9.16 6.23
N ASP A 89 -5.15 9.66 6.41
CA ASP A 89 -4.57 9.84 7.75
C ASP A 89 -5.20 11.02 8.50
N LYS A 90 -5.68 12.03 7.77
CA LYS A 90 -6.45 13.16 8.30
C LYS A 90 -7.91 12.79 8.62
N HIS A 91 -8.47 11.82 7.89
CA HIS A 91 -9.86 11.36 8.03
C HIS A 91 -9.95 9.84 8.14
N PRO A 92 -9.41 9.25 9.22
CA PRO A 92 -9.22 7.81 9.25
C PRO A 92 -10.55 7.03 9.37
N ASP A 93 -11.61 7.64 9.93
CA ASP A 93 -12.95 7.03 9.97
C ASP A 93 -13.51 6.87 8.56
N LEU A 94 -13.33 7.91 7.74
CA LEU A 94 -13.77 7.92 6.37
C LEU A 94 -12.95 6.93 5.53
N ALA A 95 -11.63 6.84 5.77
CA ALA A 95 -10.78 5.85 5.13
C ALA A 95 -11.24 4.42 5.42
N MET A 96 -11.58 4.10 6.68
CA MET A 96 -12.12 2.80 7.05
C MET A 96 -13.48 2.51 6.40
N GLN A 97 -14.39 3.49 6.38
CA GLN A 97 -15.71 3.33 5.76
C GLN A 97 -15.62 3.09 4.25
N ILE A 98 -14.75 3.81 3.55
CA ILE A 98 -14.58 3.68 2.09
C ILE A 98 -13.77 2.42 1.78
N ASN A 99 -12.55 2.31 2.30
CA ASN A 99 -11.57 1.33 1.84
C ASN A 99 -11.87 -0.07 2.36
N CYS A 100 -12.34 -0.19 3.61
CA CYS A 100 -12.74 -1.47 4.17
C CYS A 100 -14.24 -1.68 3.97
N GLY A 101 -15.07 -0.77 4.48
CA GLY A 101 -16.52 -0.88 4.40
C GLY A 101 -17.05 -1.03 2.97
N GLY A 102 -16.50 -0.29 2.01
CA GLY A 102 -16.84 -0.43 0.59
C GLY A 102 -16.50 -1.81 0.03
N THR A 103 -15.29 -2.32 0.31
CA THR A 103 -14.90 -3.69 -0.06
C THR A 103 -15.82 -4.73 0.58
N LEU A 104 -16.20 -4.55 1.85
CA LEU A 104 -17.13 -5.44 2.53
C LEU A 104 -18.51 -5.44 1.83
N ASN A 105 -19.00 -4.28 1.42
CA ASN A 105 -20.27 -4.17 0.70
C ASN A 105 -20.25 -4.99 -0.59
N PHE A 106 -19.16 -4.95 -1.37
CA PHE A 106 -19.02 -5.77 -2.57
C PHE A 106 -19.05 -7.26 -2.27
N VAL A 107 -18.23 -7.72 -1.32
CA VAL A 107 -18.19 -9.13 -0.89
C VAL A 107 -19.57 -9.60 -0.42
N GLN A 108 -20.25 -8.78 0.39
CA GLN A 108 -21.60 -9.09 0.89
C GLN A 108 -22.64 -9.11 -0.22
N ALA A 109 -22.55 -8.21 -1.20
CA ALA A 109 -23.47 -8.17 -2.33
C ALA A 109 -23.36 -9.45 -3.18
N ILE A 110 -22.14 -9.83 -3.56
CA ILE A 110 -21.87 -11.07 -4.31
C ILE A 110 -22.38 -12.29 -3.53
N THR A 111 -22.12 -12.32 -2.22
CA THR A 111 -22.56 -13.41 -1.33
C THR A 111 -24.08 -13.50 -1.25
N LYS A 112 -24.78 -12.37 -1.07
CA LYS A 112 -26.25 -12.35 -1.00
C LYS A 112 -26.91 -12.73 -2.33
N GLN A 113 -26.25 -12.43 -3.44
CA GLN A 113 -26.68 -12.85 -4.77
C GLN A 113 -26.35 -14.33 -5.06
N LYS A 114 -25.61 -15.01 -4.17
CA LYS A 114 -25.14 -16.39 -4.31
C LYS A 114 -24.21 -16.60 -5.51
N ARG A 115 -23.41 -15.59 -5.86
CA ARG A 115 -22.52 -15.59 -7.04
C ARG A 115 -21.04 -15.70 -6.69
N GLN A 116 -20.72 -16.27 -5.52
CA GLN A 116 -19.34 -16.36 -5.00
C GLN A 116 -18.39 -17.16 -5.90
N ASN A 117 -18.94 -18.07 -6.71
CA ASN A 117 -18.20 -18.93 -7.62
C ASN A 117 -18.14 -18.38 -9.06
N GLU A 118 -18.86 -17.29 -9.33
CA GLU A 118 -19.05 -16.74 -10.68
C GLU A 118 -18.30 -15.42 -10.86
N VAL A 119 -18.39 -14.51 -9.89
CA VAL A 119 -17.87 -13.15 -10.01
C VAL A 119 -16.36 -13.12 -9.76
N PHE A 120 -15.63 -12.52 -10.69
CA PHE A 120 -14.21 -12.21 -10.56
C PHE A 120 -14.03 -10.89 -9.80
N PHE A 121 -13.26 -10.89 -8.72
CA PHE A 121 -13.08 -9.74 -7.83
C PHE A 121 -11.61 -9.34 -7.71
N VAL A 122 -11.24 -8.22 -8.34
CA VAL A 122 -9.89 -7.64 -8.27
C VAL A 122 -9.87 -6.55 -7.21
N TYR A 123 -9.19 -6.84 -6.10
CA TYR A 123 -8.96 -5.90 -5.01
C TYR A 123 -7.60 -5.23 -5.16
N ILE A 124 -7.56 -3.89 -5.05
CA ILE A 124 -6.30 -3.14 -5.03
C ILE A 124 -5.86 -2.92 -3.58
N GLY A 125 -4.83 -3.66 -3.16
CA GLY A 125 -4.10 -3.48 -1.90
C GLY A 125 -3.01 -2.40 -2.02
N THR A 126 -2.00 -2.45 -1.15
CA THR A 126 -0.88 -1.51 -1.18
C THR A 126 0.38 -2.03 -0.49
N VAL A 127 1.55 -1.65 -1.00
CA VAL A 127 2.84 -1.81 -0.31
C VAL A 127 2.83 -1.22 1.11
N ALA A 128 2.00 -0.20 1.38
CA ALA A 128 1.91 0.39 2.71
C ALA A 128 1.49 -0.61 3.81
N GLN A 129 0.88 -1.74 3.43
CA GLN A 129 0.52 -2.81 4.37
C GLN A 129 1.75 -3.45 5.05
N THR A 130 2.91 -3.52 4.40
CA THR A 130 4.16 -4.05 4.98
C THR A 130 4.96 -3.00 5.73
N GLY A 131 4.62 -1.71 5.54
CA GLY A 131 5.27 -0.56 6.17
C GLY A 131 6.74 -0.45 5.80
N ASP A 132 7.55 0.03 6.74
CA ASP A 132 8.96 0.28 6.49
C ASP A 132 9.78 -1.02 6.39
N ARG A 133 10.47 -1.16 5.27
CA ARG A 133 11.52 -2.15 5.00
C ARG A 133 12.76 -1.38 4.54
N ARG A 134 13.43 -0.71 5.48
CA ARG A 134 14.68 -0.01 5.15
C ARG A 134 15.86 -0.98 5.10
N PRO A 135 16.98 -0.59 4.46
CA PRO A 135 18.21 -1.35 4.58
C PRO A 135 18.55 -1.69 6.05
N PRO A 136 18.99 -2.94 6.31
CA PRO A 136 19.39 -3.94 5.31
C PRO A 136 18.28 -4.92 4.90
N ILE A 137 17.02 -4.71 5.32
CA ILE A 137 15.89 -5.64 5.11
C ILE A 137 14.92 -5.16 4.01
N HIS A 138 15.43 -4.39 3.05
CA HIS A 138 14.62 -3.67 2.07
C HIS A 138 14.09 -4.52 0.91
N TRP A 139 14.45 -5.79 0.85
CA TRP A 139 13.86 -6.76 -0.06
C TRP A 139 12.73 -7.50 0.64
N GLY A 140 11.53 -7.44 0.07
CA GLY A 140 10.34 -8.12 0.60
C GLY A 140 9.61 -8.97 -0.43
N ARG A 141 8.65 -9.77 0.03
CA ARG A 141 7.77 -10.59 -0.81
C ARG A 141 6.40 -10.82 -0.18
N VAL A 142 5.44 -11.32 -0.96
CA VAL A 142 4.17 -11.84 -0.45
C VAL A 142 4.45 -12.87 0.65
N GLY A 143 3.67 -12.84 1.73
CA GLY A 143 3.89 -13.62 2.95
C GLY A 143 4.67 -12.89 4.04
N ASP A 144 5.38 -11.80 3.72
CA ASP A 144 6.09 -11.00 4.73
C ASP A 144 5.17 -10.36 5.77
N PRO A 145 5.67 -10.03 6.98
CA PRO A 145 4.84 -9.52 8.06
C PRO A 145 4.08 -8.23 7.70
N ILE A 146 2.77 -8.26 7.92
CA ILE A 146 1.93 -7.05 7.87
C ILE A 146 2.27 -6.12 9.04
N LYS A 147 2.73 -4.92 8.71
CA LYS A 147 3.25 -3.92 9.64
C LYS A 147 3.03 -2.50 9.08
N PRO A 148 1.79 -1.99 8.99
CA PRO A 148 1.54 -0.59 8.62
C PRO A 148 2.37 0.39 9.45
N ALA A 149 2.87 1.46 8.84
CA ALA A 149 3.52 2.54 9.58
C ALA A 149 2.57 3.12 10.65
N VAL A 150 3.13 3.62 11.74
CA VAL A 150 2.40 4.36 12.78
C VAL A 150 1.78 5.60 12.15
N PHE A 151 0.49 5.81 12.43
CA PHE A 151 -0.37 6.86 11.85
C PHE A 151 -0.71 6.74 10.36
N ASP A 152 -0.29 5.67 9.68
CA ASP A 152 -0.72 5.36 8.31
C ASP A 152 -2.08 4.62 8.35
N TYR A 153 -3.16 5.39 8.40
CA TYR A 153 -4.52 4.86 8.45
C TYR A 153 -5.01 4.38 7.08
N TYR A 154 -4.39 4.85 6.00
CA TYR A 154 -4.58 4.26 4.67
C TYR A 154 -4.18 2.77 4.68
N ALA A 155 -2.96 2.47 5.11
CA ALA A 155 -2.48 1.10 5.22
C ALA A 155 -3.33 0.26 6.18
N VAL A 156 -3.72 0.79 7.35
CA VAL A 156 -4.62 0.09 8.28
C VAL A 156 -5.93 -0.31 7.62
N SER A 157 -6.53 0.59 6.83
CA SER A 157 -7.79 0.30 6.13
C SER A 157 -7.63 -0.76 5.04
N LYS A 158 -6.50 -0.75 4.32
CA LYS A 158 -6.18 -1.74 3.28
C LYS A 158 -5.86 -3.12 3.86
N VAL A 159 -5.15 -3.19 4.99
CA VAL A 159 -4.95 -4.44 5.75
C VAL A 159 -6.29 -5.07 6.14
N ALA A 160 -7.23 -4.27 6.67
CA ALA A 160 -8.53 -4.77 7.08
C ALA A 160 -9.36 -5.28 5.89
N ALA A 161 -9.32 -4.58 4.75
CA ALA A 161 -10.09 -4.98 3.58
C ALA A 161 -9.49 -6.21 2.88
N GLU A 162 -8.16 -6.30 2.73
CA GLU A 162 -7.51 -7.48 2.15
C GLU A 162 -7.83 -8.75 2.96
N ARG A 163 -7.78 -8.66 4.30
CA ARG A 163 -8.21 -9.77 5.17
C ARG A 163 -9.64 -10.20 4.86
N ALA A 164 -10.54 -9.26 4.64
CA ALA A 164 -11.93 -9.57 4.32
C ALA A 164 -12.09 -10.23 2.95
N VAL A 165 -11.29 -9.83 1.96
CA VAL A 165 -11.28 -10.46 0.62
C VAL A 165 -10.75 -11.89 0.71
N ILE A 166 -9.60 -12.11 1.35
CA ILE A 166 -9.00 -13.45 1.51
C ILE A 166 -9.98 -14.40 2.21
N GLU A 167 -10.66 -13.90 3.24
CA GLU A 167 -11.53 -14.71 4.10
C GLU A 167 -13.00 -14.73 3.67
N SER A 168 -13.32 -14.13 2.51
CA SER A 168 -14.68 -13.90 2.00
C SER A 168 -15.43 -15.16 1.59
N GLY A 169 -14.72 -16.21 1.17
CA GLY A 169 -15.30 -17.38 0.53
C GLY A 169 -15.54 -17.22 -0.98
N LEU A 170 -15.16 -16.10 -1.59
CA LEU A 170 -15.12 -15.98 -3.05
C LEU A 170 -14.09 -16.97 -3.62
N THR A 171 -14.37 -17.54 -4.80
CA THR A 171 -13.39 -18.40 -5.49
C THR A 171 -12.42 -17.58 -6.32
N ASN A 172 -12.95 -16.60 -7.05
CA ASN A 172 -12.23 -15.86 -8.08
C ASN A 172 -11.87 -14.46 -7.56
N TRP A 173 -10.98 -14.38 -6.58
CA TRP A 173 -10.49 -13.08 -6.08
C TRP A 173 -8.99 -12.94 -6.29
N VAL A 174 -8.50 -11.72 -6.40
CA VAL A 174 -7.06 -11.43 -6.35
C VAL A 174 -6.83 -10.16 -5.54
N SER A 175 -5.76 -10.14 -4.73
CA SER A 175 -5.27 -8.92 -4.07
C SER A 175 -4.01 -8.43 -4.76
N LEU A 176 -4.08 -7.27 -5.40
CA LEU A 176 -2.95 -6.63 -6.06
C LEU A 176 -2.38 -5.54 -5.14
N ARG A 177 -1.28 -5.85 -4.44
CA ARG A 177 -0.60 -4.90 -3.55
C ARG A 177 0.15 -3.86 -4.38
N GLN A 178 -0.56 -2.78 -4.71
CA GLN A 178 -0.04 -1.69 -5.52
C GLN A 178 1.13 -0.98 -4.82
N THR A 179 2.27 -0.87 -5.51
CA THR A 179 3.42 -0.08 -5.07
C THR A 179 3.24 1.42 -5.34
N GLY A 180 4.26 2.23 -5.05
CA GLY A 180 4.30 3.64 -5.41
C GLY A 180 4.12 3.84 -6.92
N ILE A 181 3.10 4.60 -7.30
CA ILE A 181 2.80 4.91 -8.70
C ILE A 181 3.61 6.14 -9.12
N MET A 182 4.44 5.99 -10.14
CA MET A 182 5.13 7.10 -10.78
C MET A 182 4.35 7.65 -11.97
N GLY A 183 4.44 8.96 -12.16
CA GLY A 183 3.76 9.68 -13.23
C GLY A 183 3.65 11.17 -12.91
N PRO A 184 2.94 11.95 -13.73
CA PRO A 184 2.82 13.40 -13.57
C PRO A 184 2.30 13.81 -12.18
N ASP A 185 1.32 13.09 -11.63
CA ASP A 185 0.72 13.43 -10.34
C ASP A 185 1.70 13.31 -9.17
N MET A 186 2.63 12.36 -9.22
CA MET A 186 3.66 12.18 -8.20
C MET A 186 4.56 13.42 -8.09
N GLY A 187 4.91 14.03 -9.23
CA GLY A 187 5.72 15.25 -9.29
C GLY A 187 5.04 16.49 -8.70
N ASN A 188 3.71 16.48 -8.60
CA ASN A 188 2.90 17.60 -8.12
C ASN A 188 2.62 17.55 -6.60
N ILE A 189 3.07 16.51 -5.90
CA ILE A 189 2.87 16.37 -4.46
C ILE A 189 3.59 17.49 -3.70
N SER A 190 2.84 18.21 -2.87
CA SER A 190 3.33 19.33 -2.05
C SER A 190 2.78 19.27 -0.61
N ASP A 191 2.91 18.09 0.00
CA ASP A 191 2.50 17.80 1.38
C ASP A 191 3.71 17.37 2.23
N PRO A 192 3.76 17.67 3.54
CA PRO A 192 4.88 17.30 4.40
C PRO A 192 5.21 15.81 4.46
N ILE A 193 4.29 14.94 4.05
CA ILE A 193 4.49 13.48 3.95
C ILE A 193 5.74 13.10 3.14
N ILE A 194 6.18 13.91 2.17
CA ILE A 194 7.41 13.63 1.40
C ILE A 194 8.66 13.57 2.28
N LEU A 195 8.66 14.26 3.43
CA LEU A 195 9.77 14.27 4.39
C LEU A 195 9.65 13.15 5.42
N HIS A 196 8.55 12.42 5.43
CA HIS A 196 8.42 11.19 6.22
C HIS A 196 9.17 10.05 5.55
N ASN A 197 9.41 10.14 4.24
CA ASN A 197 10.17 9.16 3.47
C ASN A 197 11.68 9.29 3.75
N PRO A 198 12.34 8.34 4.42
CA PRO A 198 13.76 8.43 4.75
C PRO A 198 14.64 8.43 3.49
N LEU A 199 15.80 9.11 3.53
CA LEU A 199 16.68 9.24 2.36
C LEU A 199 17.17 7.88 1.81
N ASP A 200 17.47 6.92 2.68
CA ASP A 200 17.87 5.55 2.28
C ASP A 200 16.68 4.58 2.14
N ASN A 201 15.43 5.06 2.26
CA ASN A 201 14.28 4.20 1.98
C ASN A 201 14.20 3.91 0.49
N VAL A 202 13.68 2.74 0.13
CA VAL A 202 13.62 2.27 -1.26
C VAL A 202 12.20 1.91 -1.66
N LEU A 203 11.92 2.01 -2.94
CA LEU A 203 10.69 1.52 -3.56
C LEU A 203 11.04 0.94 -4.93
N GLU A 204 10.49 -0.22 -5.24
CA GLU A 204 10.25 -0.62 -6.62
C GLU A 204 8.94 0.04 -7.05
N TYR A 205 9.03 1.08 -7.89
CA TYR A 205 7.89 1.83 -8.41
C TYR A 205 7.24 1.10 -9.58
N VAL A 206 6.09 1.61 -10.04
CA VAL A 206 5.45 1.22 -11.30
C VAL A 206 4.79 2.46 -11.90
N SER A 207 4.76 2.62 -13.22
CA SER A 207 4.08 3.78 -13.81
C SER A 207 2.57 3.67 -13.68
N ASP A 208 1.89 4.82 -13.74
CA ASP A 208 0.44 4.89 -13.91
C ASP A 208 0.00 4.20 -15.21
N ARG A 209 0.79 4.30 -16.28
CA ARG A 209 0.60 3.58 -17.55
C ARG A 209 0.68 2.08 -17.38
N ASP A 210 1.75 1.55 -16.81
CA ASP A 210 1.94 0.11 -16.61
C ASP A 210 0.86 -0.44 -15.66
N SER A 211 0.48 0.32 -14.63
CA SER A 211 -0.64 -0.04 -13.75
C SER A 211 -1.99 -0.11 -14.49
N SER A 212 -2.20 0.74 -15.50
CA SER A 212 -3.39 0.67 -16.36
C SER A 212 -3.34 -0.47 -17.38
N ILE A 213 -2.17 -0.75 -17.95
CA ILE A 213 -1.95 -1.88 -18.87
C ILE A 213 -2.20 -3.20 -18.14
N LEU A 214 -1.74 -3.32 -16.89
CA LEU A 214 -2.00 -4.46 -16.02
C LEU A 214 -3.48 -4.78 -15.92
N LEU A 215 -4.31 -3.78 -15.61
CA LEU A 215 -5.75 -3.99 -15.47
C LEU A 215 -6.44 -4.24 -16.81
N ARG A 216 -5.95 -3.61 -17.89
CA ARG A 216 -6.44 -3.88 -19.25
C ARG A 216 -6.15 -5.31 -19.67
N ASN A 217 -4.91 -5.79 -19.50
CA ASN A 217 -4.52 -7.14 -19.88
C ASN A 217 -5.29 -8.18 -19.06
N LEU A 218 -5.47 -7.96 -17.75
CA LEU A 218 -6.34 -8.81 -16.93
C LEU A 218 -7.76 -8.95 -17.51
N CYS A 219 -8.39 -7.83 -17.89
CA CYS A 219 -9.73 -7.85 -18.50
C CYS A 219 -9.76 -8.58 -19.84
N VAL A 220 -8.77 -8.32 -20.70
CA VAL A 220 -8.70 -8.88 -22.05
C VAL A 220 -8.40 -10.38 -22.02
N ASP A 221 -7.43 -10.79 -21.21
CA ASP A 221 -7.06 -12.20 -21.06
C ASP A 221 -8.21 -12.99 -20.43
N LEU A 222 -8.91 -12.40 -19.45
CA LEU A 222 -10.12 -13.02 -18.90
C LEU A 222 -11.23 -13.15 -19.97
N ALA A 223 -11.51 -12.08 -20.72
CA ALA A 223 -12.55 -12.09 -21.74
C ALA A 223 -12.25 -13.07 -22.91
N ASN A 224 -10.97 -13.34 -23.18
CA ASN A 224 -10.53 -14.32 -24.16
C ASN A 224 -10.36 -15.75 -23.60
N ASN A 225 -10.63 -15.98 -22.31
CA ASN A 225 -10.32 -17.24 -21.60
C ASN A 225 -8.83 -17.65 -21.71
N GLN A 226 -7.93 -16.66 -21.70
CA GLN A 226 -6.47 -16.83 -21.77
C GLN A 226 -5.78 -16.66 -20.42
N LEU A 227 -6.47 -16.10 -19.42
CA LEU A 227 -5.92 -15.98 -18.07
C LEU A 227 -5.93 -17.34 -17.36
N ASP A 228 -4.76 -17.81 -16.96
CA ASP A 228 -4.58 -19.06 -16.22
C ASP A 228 -5.44 -19.06 -14.94
N PRO A 229 -6.29 -20.08 -14.70
CA PRO A 229 -7.08 -20.20 -13.48
C PRO A 229 -6.25 -20.13 -12.18
N ALA A 230 -4.98 -20.54 -12.21
CA ALA A 230 -4.07 -20.45 -11.07
C ALA A 230 -3.75 -19.00 -10.64
N PHE A 231 -4.07 -18.01 -11.47
CA PHE A 231 -3.98 -16.60 -11.11
C PHE A 231 -4.87 -16.26 -9.91
N TRP A 232 -6.07 -16.85 -9.84
CA TRP A 232 -7.10 -16.50 -8.87
C TRP A 232 -6.91 -17.17 -7.51
N GLY A 233 -7.34 -16.49 -6.45
CA GLY A 233 -7.21 -16.93 -5.06
C GLY A 233 -5.84 -16.61 -4.43
N HIS A 234 -5.15 -15.61 -5.00
CA HIS A 234 -3.78 -15.25 -4.65
C HIS A 234 -3.59 -13.74 -4.39
N ILE A 235 -2.43 -13.43 -3.83
CA ILE A 235 -1.96 -12.08 -3.54
C ILE A 235 -0.70 -11.85 -4.37
N TYR A 236 -0.59 -10.71 -5.02
CA TYR A 236 0.57 -10.34 -5.82
C TYR A 236 1.06 -8.94 -5.45
N ASN A 237 2.39 -8.77 -5.43
CA ASN A 237 2.98 -7.44 -5.39
C ASN A 237 3.01 -6.86 -6.81
N VAL A 238 2.49 -5.64 -6.96
CA VAL A 238 2.63 -4.89 -8.22
C VAL A 238 3.94 -4.10 -8.14
N GLY A 239 4.86 -4.33 -9.06
CA GLY A 239 6.10 -3.59 -9.18
C GLY A 239 6.54 -3.51 -10.64
N GLY A 240 7.25 -2.45 -11.01
CA GLY A 240 7.76 -2.20 -12.36
C GLY A 240 9.07 -2.92 -12.68
N GLY A 241 9.57 -3.78 -11.79
CA GLY A 241 10.80 -4.53 -11.97
C GLY A 241 12.06 -3.70 -11.69
N GLU A 242 13.21 -4.27 -12.04
CA GLU A 242 14.54 -3.73 -11.69
C GLU A 242 14.76 -2.29 -12.17
N SER A 243 14.30 -1.96 -13.37
CA SER A 243 14.42 -0.62 -13.97
C SER A 243 13.60 0.46 -13.24
N CYS A 244 12.71 0.06 -12.34
CA CYS A 244 11.85 0.93 -11.54
C CYS A 244 12.27 0.97 -10.05
N ARG A 245 13.42 0.39 -9.69
CA ARG A 245 13.96 0.41 -8.32
C ARG A 245 14.74 1.69 -8.08
N ALA A 246 14.39 2.42 -7.04
CA ALA A 246 15.13 3.62 -6.62
C ALA A 246 15.14 3.75 -5.09
N SER A 247 16.26 4.23 -4.55
CA SER A 247 16.22 4.86 -3.22
C SER A 247 15.55 6.24 -3.32
N SER A 248 15.11 6.77 -2.19
CA SER A 248 14.57 8.13 -2.12
C SER A 248 15.63 9.16 -2.51
N LEU A 249 16.90 8.86 -2.19
CA LEU A 249 18.03 9.65 -2.62
C LEU A 249 18.22 9.64 -4.14
N ASP A 250 18.11 8.48 -4.80
CA ASP A 250 18.20 8.36 -6.26
C ASP A 250 17.07 9.13 -6.93
N LEU A 251 15.86 9.00 -6.40
CA LEU A 251 14.67 9.71 -6.88
C LEU A 251 14.88 11.24 -6.87
N TYR A 252 15.37 11.81 -5.75
CA TYR A 252 15.66 13.24 -5.69
C TYR A 252 16.81 13.63 -6.61
N SER A 253 17.87 12.81 -6.67
CA SER A 253 19.04 13.08 -7.50
C SER A 253 18.67 13.12 -8.98
N GLY A 254 17.94 12.12 -9.47
CA GLY A 254 17.49 12.06 -10.86
C GLY A 254 16.51 13.19 -11.21
N ALA A 255 15.54 13.47 -10.33
CA ALA A 255 14.58 14.55 -10.54
C ALA A 255 15.26 15.93 -10.61
N PHE A 256 16.21 16.21 -9.72
CA PHE A 256 16.90 17.50 -9.68
C PHE A 256 17.99 17.63 -10.75
N ALA A 257 18.57 16.52 -11.21
CA ALA A 257 19.49 16.51 -12.34
C ALA A 257 18.84 17.04 -13.63
N LYS A 258 17.52 16.84 -13.83
CA LYS A 258 16.76 17.43 -14.96
C LYS A 258 16.80 18.97 -14.99
N PHE A 259 17.07 19.61 -13.85
CA PHE A 259 17.23 21.07 -13.70
C PHE A 259 18.70 21.49 -13.60
N GLY A 260 19.65 20.59 -13.85
CA GLY A 260 21.10 20.83 -13.80
C GLY A 260 21.71 20.72 -12.40
N ILE A 261 20.96 20.33 -11.37
CA ILE A 261 21.51 20.14 -10.02
C ILE A 261 22.26 18.81 -9.98
N THR A 262 23.59 18.87 -9.93
CA THR A 262 24.48 17.71 -9.99
C THR A 262 24.72 17.03 -8.65
N ASP A 263 24.36 17.68 -7.54
CA ASP A 263 24.45 17.13 -6.19
C ASP A 263 23.41 17.80 -5.29
N LEU A 264 22.99 17.10 -4.25
CA LEU A 264 21.93 17.54 -3.34
C LEU A 264 22.44 18.43 -2.19
N LYS A 265 23.75 18.74 -2.12
CA LYS A 265 24.32 19.56 -1.04
C LYS A 265 23.70 20.95 -1.11
N GLY A 266 23.10 21.38 -0.01
CA GLY A 266 22.41 22.67 0.10
C GLY A 266 21.03 22.70 -0.57
N ALA A 267 20.51 21.59 -1.10
CA ALA A 267 19.13 21.48 -1.58
C ALA A 267 18.17 21.10 -0.43
N PHE A 268 18.63 20.34 0.55
CA PHE A 268 17.97 20.07 1.82
C PHE A 268 18.96 19.47 2.83
N ASN A 269 18.55 19.40 4.10
CA ASN A 269 19.37 18.78 5.15
C ASN A 269 18.81 17.41 5.55
N PRO A 270 19.67 16.40 5.81
CA PRO A 270 19.25 15.06 6.21
C PRO A 270 18.36 15.05 7.45
N ASN A 271 18.67 15.88 8.45
CA ASN A 271 17.85 16.00 9.67
C ASN A 271 16.45 16.63 9.45
N TRP A 272 16.07 16.98 8.22
CA TRP A 272 14.70 17.36 7.89
C TRP A 272 13.82 16.14 7.58
N PHE A 273 14.40 14.95 7.42
CA PHE A 273 13.68 13.74 7.08
C PHE A 273 13.48 12.85 8.31
N ALA A 274 12.39 12.09 8.32
CA ALA A 274 12.26 10.97 9.24
C ALA A 274 13.34 9.92 8.92
N THR A 275 13.68 9.10 9.91
CA THR A 275 14.63 8.00 9.70
C THR A 275 13.95 6.66 9.49
N TYR A 276 12.67 6.50 9.78
CA TYR A 276 11.88 5.28 9.54
C TYR A 276 10.40 5.62 9.60
N ASN A 277 9.50 4.62 9.64
CA ASN A 277 8.04 4.82 9.66
C ASN A 277 7.46 5.37 8.34
N PHE A 278 7.98 4.90 7.22
CA PHE A 278 7.41 5.13 5.90
C PHE A 278 7.56 3.87 5.06
N HIS A 279 6.54 3.54 4.28
CA HIS A 279 6.54 2.30 3.53
C HIS A 279 7.50 2.32 2.35
N GLY A 280 7.96 1.14 1.97
CA GLY A 280 8.84 0.97 0.82
C GLY A 280 9.62 -0.33 0.90
N GLN A 281 9.80 -0.99 -0.24
CA GLN A 281 10.61 -2.17 -0.42
C GLN A 281 10.89 -2.41 -1.91
N TYR A 282 11.93 -3.18 -2.21
CA TYR A 282 12.06 -3.93 -3.46
C TYR A 282 11.35 -5.28 -3.33
N TYR A 283 11.03 -5.90 -4.46
CA TYR A 283 10.32 -7.17 -4.47
C TYR A 283 11.21 -8.31 -4.94
N LEU A 284 11.10 -9.45 -4.26
CA LEU A 284 11.65 -10.72 -4.72
C LEU A 284 10.68 -11.48 -5.64
N ASP A 285 9.43 -11.02 -5.75
CA ASP A 285 8.34 -11.79 -6.35
C ASP A 285 7.37 -10.97 -7.22
N SER A 286 7.67 -9.70 -7.52
CA SER A 286 6.81 -8.88 -8.39
C SER A 286 6.77 -9.43 -9.82
N ASP A 287 7.81 -10.16 -10.25
CA ASP A 287 7.88 -10.82 -11.56
C ASP A 287 6.78 -11.88 -11.75
N LYS A 288 6.24 -12.45 -10.67
CA LYS A 288 5.15 -13.42 -10.75
C LYS A 288 3.91 -12.82 -11.43
N LEU A 289 3.60 -11.55 -11.12
CA LEU A 289 2.45 -10.88 -11.71
C LEU A 289 2.72 -10.46 -13.15
N GLU A 290 3.95 -10.05 -13.45
CA GLU A 290 4.39 -9.73 -14.80
C GLU A 290 4.28 -10.95 -15.73
N ASN A 291 4.62 -12.15 -15.23
CA ASN A 291 4.49 -13.39 -16.00
C ASN A 291 3.05 -13.77 -16.35
N TYR A 292 2.05 -13.24 -15.61
CA TYR A 292 0.63 -13.45 -15.94
C TYR A 292 0.08 -12.38 -16.87
N LEU A 293 0.45 -11.11 -16.67
CA LEU A 293 -0.26 -9.97 -17.26
C LEU A 293 0.58 -9.11 -18.19
N HIS A 294 1.89 -9.36 -18.31
CA HIS A 294 2.81 -8.73 -19.27
C HIS A 294 2.60 -7.21 -19.41
N PHE A 295 2.73 -6.49 -18.30
CA PHE A 295 2.27 -5.10 -18.19
C PHE A 295 3.40 -4.08 -18.09
N ARG A 296 4.63 -4.53 -17.81
CA ARG A 296 5.77 -3.64 -17.61
C ARG A 296 6.33 -3.14 -18.93
N ASN A 297 6.50 -1.82 -19.02
CA ASN A 297 7.11 -1.16 -20.15
C ASN A 297 7.98 0.04 -19.73
N ASP A 298 7.64 0.71 -18.64
CA ASP A 298 8.32 1.91 -18.19
C ASP A 298 9.51 1.64 -17.27
N THR A 299 10.30 2.70 -17.05
CA THR A 299 11.44 2.73 -16.13
C THR A 299 11.36 3.99 -15.26
N MET A 300 12.25 4.15 -14.28
CA MET A 300 12.38 5.42 -13.55
C MET A 300 12.57 6.65 -14.46
N GLN A 301 13.02 6.47 -15.70
CA GLN A 301 13.17 7.55 -16.66
C GLN A 301 11.83 8.25 -16.94
N TYR A 302 10.73 7.50 -17.01
CA TYR A 302 9.39 8.04 -17.20
C TYR A 302 9.00 9.05 -16.11
N PHE A 303 9.33 8.74 -14.85
CA PHE A 303 9.10 9.67 -13.74
C PHE A 303 9.89 10.97 -13.94
N TYR A 304 11.18 10.87 -14.26
CA TYR A 304 12.02 12.06 -14.41
C TYR A 304 11.60 12.94 -15.58
N ASP A 305 11.15 12.34 -16.68
CA ASP A 305 10.62 13.07 -17.83
C ASP A 305 9.29 13.75 -17.47
N SER A 306 8.37 13.04 -16.83
CA SER A 306 7.10 13.61 -16.33
C SER A 306 7.34 14.76 -15.35
N PHE A 307 8.34 14.63 -14.49
CA PHE A 307 8.73 15.67 -13.53
C PHE A 307 9.29 16.92 -14.23
N GLU A 308 10.09 16.73 -15.28
CA GLU A 308 10.59 17.83 -16.13
C GLU A 308 9.45 18.53 -16.86
N GLU A 309 8.55 17.78 -17.49
CA GLU A 309 7.42 18.29 -18.27
C GLU A 309 6.48 19.16 -17.43
N ASN A 310 6.13 18.70 -16.22
CA ASN A 310 5.34 19.48 -15.26
C ASN A 310 6.00 20.82 -14.86
N ASN A 311 7.31 20.97 -15.09
CA ASN A 311 8.09 22.13 -14.72
C ASN A 311 8.88 22.68 -15.92
N ILE A 312 8.37 22.50 -17.15
CA ILE A 312 9.14 22.68 -18.40
C ILE A 312 9.77 24.07 -18.54
N LEU A 313 9.08 25.12 -18.11
CA LEU A 313 9.60 26.49 -18.11
C LEU A 313 10.79 26.64 -17.15
N THR A 314 10.66 26.07 -15.95
CA THR A 314 11.74 26.05 -14.94
C THR A 314 12.90 25.18 -15.38
N ALA A 315 12.66 24.04 -16.04
CA ALA A 315 13.70 23.16 -16.56
C ALA A 315 14.49 23.80 -17.71
N LYS A 316 13.80 24.38 -18.71
CA LYS A 316 14.43 25.07 -19.84
C LYS A 316 15.23 26.29 -19.39
N LEU A 317 14.66 27.12 -18.51
CA LEU A 317 15.35 28.29 -17.96
C LEU A 317 16.51 27.86 -17.04
N GLY A 318 16.29 26.85 -16.20
CA GLY A 318 17.29 26.26 -15.31
C GLY A 318 18.53 25.80 -16.07
N ARG A 319 18.41 24.97 -17.11
CA ARG A 319 19.58 24.48 -17.87
C ARG A 319 20.46 25.58 -18.47
N HIS A 320 19.89 26.70 -18.87
CA HIS A 320 20.64 27.83 -19.41
C HIS A 320 21.22 28.72 -18.30
N ILE A 321 20.43 29.05 -17.27
CA ILE A 321 20.87 29.85 -16.11
C ILE A 321 21.94 29.11 -15.30
N MET A 322 21.89 27.78 -15.21
CA MET A 322 22.83 26.95 -14.45
C MET A 322 24.27 27.00 -14.98
N LYS A 323 24.49 27.53 -16.19
CA LYS A 323 25.82 27.81 -16.73
C LYS A 323 26.43 29.11 -16.18
N LEU A 324 25.64 29.96 -15.52
CA LEU A 324 26.12 31.21 -14.92
C LEU A 324 26.76 30.96 -13.54
N PRO A 325 27.88 31.63 -13.21
CA PRO A 325 28.49 31.54 -11.89
C PRO A 325 27.49 31.87 -10.77
N GLY A 326 27.36 30.97 -9.79
CA GLY A 326 26.49 31.16 -8.62
C GLY A 326 25.00 30.80 -8.80
N ALA A 327 24.53 30.54 -10.03
CA ALA A 327 23.15 30.14 -10.31
C ALA A 327 22.74 28.85 -9.59
N GLN A 328 23.63 27.84 -9.59
CA GLN A 328 23.38 26.58 -8.90
C GLN A 328 23.17 26.78 -7.40
N LYS A 329 23.92 27.71 -6.77
CA LYS A 329 23.75 28.05 -5.34
C LYS A 329 22.40 28.70 -5.08
N LEU A 330 21.95 29.60 -5.96
CA LEU A 330 20.64 30.26 -5.85
C LEU A 330 19.49 29.25 -5.95
N ILE A 331 19.51 28.38 -6.96
CA ILE A 331 18.46 27.37 -7.18
C ILE A 331 18.44 26.37 -6.02
N LYS A 332 19.60 25.87 -5.57
CA LYS A 332 19.70 25.01 -4.38
C LYS A 332 19.08 25.68 -3.15
N SER A 333 19.35 26.97 -2.93
CA SER A 333 18.73 27.76 -1.86
C SER A 333 17.19 27.85 -1.99
N MET A 334 16.67 28.04 -3.20
CA MET A 334 15.21 28.03 -3.45
C MET A 334 14.58 26.66 -3.12
N VAL A 335 15.22 25.57 -3.55
CA VAL A 335 14.80 24.19 -3.21
C VAL A 335 14.84 23.97 -1.70
N ALA A 336 15.93 24.36 -1.03
CA ALA A 336 16.07 24.27 0.41
C ALA A 336 14.98 25.03 1.16
N ASN A 337 14.65 26.24 0.69
CA ASN A 337 13.55 27.02 1.25
C ASN A 337 12.19 26.32 1.06
N LYS A 338 11.94 25.70 -0.10
CA LYS A 338 10.72 24.91 -0.34
C LYS A 338 10.62 23.72 0.63
N PHE A 339 11.67 22.91 0.73
CA PHE A 339 11.72 21.75 1.62
C PHE A 339 11.59 22.16 3.10
N LYS A 340 12.32 23.19 3.54
CA LYS A 340 12.22 23.70 4.91
C LYS A 340 10.82 24.22 5.24
N ARG A 341 10.15 24.91 4.30
CA ARG A 341 8.75 25.34 4.48
C ARG A 341 7.82 24.13 4.62
N LEU A 342 7.98 23.09 3.79
CA LEU A 342 7.20 21.85 3.93
C LEU A 342 7.45 21.18 5.28
N ALA A 343 8.70 21.10 5.73
CA ALA A 343 9.07 20.53 7.01
C ALA A 343 8.44 21.25 8.21
N LEU A 344 8.22 22.56 8.09
CA LEU A 344 7.64 23.42 9.12
C LEU A 344 6.10 23.55 9.06
N LYS A 345 5.45 23.02 8.03
CA LYS A 345 3.97 22.95 7.97
C LYS A 345 3.44 21.91 8.96
N THR A 346 2.18 22.04 9.36
CA THR A 346 1.47 21.05 10.19
C THR A 346 1.61 19.65 9.58
N GLY A 347 2.03 18.68 10.38
CA GLY A 347 2.32 17.31 9.95
C GLY A 347 3.78 17.09 9.47
N GLY A 348 4.57 18.16 9.33
CA GLY A 348 5.99 18.06 8.97
C GLY A 348 6.90 17.69 10.14
N THR A 349 8.08 17.19 9.79
CA THR A 349 9.13 16.73 10.70
C THR A 349 9.67 17.86 11.60
N LEU A 350 10.04 19.02 11.03
CA LEU A 350 10.50 20.17 11.81
C LEU A 350 9.38 20.85 12.58
N TYR A 351 8.15 20.79 12.09
CA TYR A 351 6.97 21.22 12.85
C TYR A 351 6.80 20.39 14.13
N ALA A 352 6.95 19.06 14.03
CA ALA A 352 6.87 18.18 15.19
C ALA A 352 7.89 18.57 16.27
N LEU A 353 9.14 18.84 15.89
CA LEU A 353 10.18 19.32 16.80
C LEU A 353 9.83 20.69 17.40
N LYS A 354 9.46 21.66 16.56
CA LYS A 354 9.10 23.02 16.99
C LYS A 354 7.94 23.04 17.99
N LYS A 355 7.02 22.06 17.89
CA LYS A 355 5.82 21.97 18.73
C LYS A 355 5.93 20.93 19.84
N GLY A 356 7.08 20.26 20.02
CA GLY A 356 7.25 19.22 21.03
C GLY A 356 6.27 18.05 20.84
N LYS A 357 6.00 17.65 19.60
CA LYS A 357 5.13 16.51 19.27
C LYS A 357 5.87 15.20 19.52
N GLU A 358 5.90 14.78 20.78
CA GLU A 358 6.62 13.59 21.24
C GLU A 358 6.22 12.30 20.50
N ASP A 359 4.95 12.18 20.11
CA ASP A 359 4.44 11.08 19.31
C ASP A 359 5.11 10.99 17.93
N TYR A 360 5.20 12.11 17.22
CA TYR A 360 5.90 12.21 15.93
C TYR A 360 7.41 12.05 16.10
N ILE A 361 8.01 12.66 17.13
CA ILE A 361 9.45 12.56 17.39
C ILE A 361 9.86 11.11 17.64
N THR A 362 9.10 10.40 18.48
CA THR A 362 9.28 8.97 18.74
C THR A 362 9.12 8.16 17.46
N THR A 363 8.05 8.43 16.71
CA THR A 363 7.73 7.67 15.50
C THR A 363 8.74 7.85 14.37
N PHE A 364 9.39 9.01 14.25
CA PHE A 364 10.34 9.27 13.16
C PHE A 364 11.79 8.95 13.49
N TRP A 365 12.19 9.12 14.76
CA TRP A 365 13.60 9.03 15.20
C TRP A 365 13.80 8.26 16.49
N GLY A 366 12.72 7.95 17.20
CA GLY A 366 12.72 7.11 18.41
C GLY A 366 12.77 7.93 19.66
N ASN A 367 13.50 9.03 19.60
CA ASN A 367 13.58 10.07 20.59
C ASN A 367 14.32 11.28 19.99
N LEU A 368 14.24 12.41 20.69
CA LEU A 368 14.94 13.63 20.30
C LEU A 368 16.47 13.47 20.24
N LYS A 369 17.07 12.64 21.10
CA LYS A 369 18.52 12.41 21.14
C LYS A 369 19.04 11.77 19.85
N ASN A 370 18.26 10.90 19.23
CA ASN A 370 18.59 10.31 17.93
C ASN A 370 18.51 11.35 16.81
N TRP A 371 17.48 12.22 16.82
CA TRP A 371 17.40 13.32 15.86
C TRP A 371 18.58 14.29 15.97
N LEU A 372 19.01 14.64 17.19
CA LEU A 372 20.15 15.53 17.43
C LEU A 372 21.49 14.98 16.91
N LYS A 373 21.59 13.67 16.69
CA LYS A 373 22.78 13.02 16.09
C LYS A 373 22.74 13.00 14.57
N LEU A 374 21.61 13.37 13.95
CA LEU A 374 21.50 13.35 12.50
C LEU A 374 22.33 14.46 11.87
N PRO A 375 22.97 14.19 10.72
CA PRO A 375 23.67 15.19 9.93
C PRO A 375 22.80 16.43 9.66
N ALA A 376 23.27 17.59 10.11
CA ALA A 376 22.66 18.87 9.78
C ALA A 376 23.14 19.41 8.41
N ASP A 377 24.27 18.90 7.92
CA ASP A 377 24.78 19.12 6.56
C ASP A 377 24.76 17.80 5.79
N PHE A 378 24.31 17.85 4.53
CA PHE A 378 24.32 16.72 3.62
C PHE A 378 25.73 16.13 3.42
N LYS A 379 26.81 16.91 3.59
CA LYS A 379 28.19 16.41 3.50
C LYS A 379 28.54 15.35 4.54
N GLU A 380 27.87 15.37 5.69
CA GLU A 380 28.08 14.41 6.77
C GLU A 380 27.18 13.16 6.64
N PHE A 381 26.22 13.19 5.70
CA PHE A 381 25.35 12.07 5.43
C PHE A 381 26.09 10.99 4.64
N LYS A 382 26.00 9.76 5.13
CA LYS A 382 26.57 8.58 4.48
C LYS A 382 25.40 7.71 4.00
N PRO A 383 25.08 7.73 2.70
CA PRO A 383 24.01 6.90 2.18
C PRO A 383 24.37 5.41 2.31
N PHE A 384 23.35 4.57 2.38
CA PHE A 384 23.54 3.15 2.19
C PHE A 384 24.04 2.86 0.77
N ASN A 385 24.89 1.84 0.60
CA ASN A 385 25.60 1.60 -0.67
C ASN A 385 25.38 0.19 -1.25
N ASP A 386 24.72 -0.71 -0.53
CA ASP A 386 24.55 -2.11 -0.95
C ASP A 386 23.07 -2.47 -1.14
N TYR A 387 22.37 -1.67 -1.94
CA TYR A 387 20.93 -1.84 -2.20
C TYR A 387 20.59 -3.16 -2.91
N GLN A 388 21.57 -3.85 -3.50
CA GLN A 388 21.33 -5.15 -4.16
C GLN A 388 21.42 -6.33 -3.20
N LYS A 389 21.96 -6.13 -1.99
CA LYS A 389 22.02 -7.21 -0.99
C LYS A 389 20.63 -7.62 -0.53
N VAL A 390 20.28 -8.86 -0.84
CA VAL A 390 19.05 -9.50 -0.40
C VAL A 390 19.24 -10.11 0.99
N ILE A 391 18.39 -9.73 1.93
CA ILE A 391 18.20 -10.45 3.19
C ILE A 391 16.80 -11.04 3.17
N ARG A 392 16.72 -12.35 2.89
CA ARG A 392 15.44 -13.07 2.83
C ARG A 392 14.95 -13.35 4.25
N ILE A 393 13.72 -12.92 4.53
CA ILE A 393 13.02 -13.20 5.80
C ILE A 393 12.48 -14.63 5.78
N ASP A 394 12.58 -15.35 6.91
CA ASP A 394 11.97 -16.67 7.13
C ASP A 394 10.47 -16.52 7.42
N HIS A 395 9.61 -17.25 6.71
CA HIS A 395 8.16 -17.20 6.93
C HIS A 395 7.66 -18.18 8.00
N GLY A 396 8.53 -19.07 8.47
CA GLY A 396 8.20 -20.09 9.47
C GLY A 396 7.45 -21.28 8.87
N TYR A 397 7.69 -21.62 7.60
CA TYR A 397 7.27 -22.85 6.95
C TYR A 397 8.11 -23.10 5.70
N ASP A 398 8.08 -24.32 5.16
CA ASP A 398 8.74 -24.66 3.91
C ASP A 398 7.96 -24.06 2.72
N GLU A 399 8.50 -23.00 2.12
CA GLU A 399 7.91 -22.33 0.95
C GLU A 399 8.05 -23.14 -0.35
N ASP A 400 8.96 -24.11 -0.42
CA ASP A 400 9.17 -24.95 -1.60
C ASP A 400 8.24 -26.18 -1.60
N LYS A 401 7.63 -26.47 -0.44
CA LYS A 401 6.61 -27.51 -0.31
C LYS A 401 5.37 -27.17 -1.16
N PRO A 402 4.89 -28.08 -2.03
CA PRO A 402 3.70 -27.82 -2.83
C PRO A 402 2.50 -27.44 -1.98
N ALA A 403 1.69 -26.50 -2.48
CA ALA A 403 0.51 -26.01 -1.76
C ALA A 403 -0.46 -27.14 -1.38
N SER A 404 -0.61 -28.16 -2.22
CA SER A 404 -1.44 -29.36 -1.97
C SER A 404 -0.90 -30.27 -0.86
N GLU A 405 0.37 -30.10 -0.47
CA GLU A 405 1.06 -30.96 0.48
C GLU A 405 1.15 -30.38 1.89
N LEU A 406 0.87 -29.08 2.04
CA LEU A 406 0.85 -28.41 3.34
C LEU A 406 -0.22 -29.00 4.25
N ASN A 407 0.15 -29.21 5.52
CA ASN A 407 -0.66 -29.90 6.50
C ASN A 407 -0.63 -29.18 7.85
N LEU A 408 -1.34 -29.74 8.83
CA LEU A 408 -1.46 -29.14 10.16
C LEU A 408 -0.13 -28.94 10.89
N ALA A 409 0.87 -29.79 10.65
CA ALA A 409 2.18 -29.66 11.29
C ALA A 409 2.91 -28.39 10.82
N ASP A 410 2.85 -28.09 9.52
CA ASP A 410 3.41 -26.86 8.96
C ASP A 410 2.73 -25.63 9.58
N ILE A 411 1.39 -25.65 9.68
CA ILE A 411 0.62 -24.57 10.31
C ILE A 411 0.96 -24.40 11.79
N ARG A 412 1.13 -25.50 12.53
CA ARG A 412 1.53 -25.45 13.94
C ARG A 412 2.93 -24.86 14.12
N TYR A 413 3.87 -25.20 13.23
CA TYR A 413 5.20 -24.62 13.24
C TYR A 413 5.16 -23.11 12.93
N ALA A 414 4.47 -22.70 11.86
CA ALA A 414 4.29 -21.29 11.52
C ALA A 414 3.62 -20.48 12.64
N ALA A 415 2.60 -21.05 13.29
CA ALA A 415 1.92 -20.43 14.42
C ALA A 415 2.86 -20.23 15.62
N LYS A 416 3.69 -21.24 15.92
CA LYS A 416 4.72 -21.16 16.97
C LYS A 416 5.78 -20.10 16.65
N PHE A 417 6.24 -20.04 15.41
CA PHE A 417 7.21 -19.06 14.95
C PHE A 417 6.66 -17.61 14.97
N ARG A 418 5.34 -17.46 14.90
CA ARG A 418 4.61 -16.18 15.11
C ARG A 418 4.28 -15.90 16.58
N GLY A 419 4.91 -16.62 17.51
CA GLY A 419 4.74 -16.44 18.95
C GLY A 419 3.44 -16.99 19.52
N GLY A 420 2.72 -17.83 18.78
CA GLY A 420 1.43 -18.37 19.21
C GLY A 420 1.31 -19.88 19.02
N SER A 421 0.08 -20.35 18.81
CA SER A 421 -0.21 -21.78 18.61
C SER A 421 -1.45 -21.96 17.75
N CYS A 422 -1.45 -22.99 16.89
CA CYS A 422 -2.67 -23.50 16.26
C CYS A 422 -3.34 -24.49 17.22
N LEU A 423 -4.58 -24.19 17.61
CA LEU A 423 -5.41 -24.95 18.54
C LEU A 423 -6.29 -26.01 17.85
N SER A 424 -6.39 -25.98 16.51
CA SER A 424 -7.11 -27.00 15.76
C SER A 424 -6.47 -28.38 15.92
N SER A 425 -7.30 -29.41 16.05
CA SER A 425 -6.87 -30.82 16.11
C SER A 425 -6.58 -31.40 14.73
N GLU A 426 -7.25 -30.89 13.69
CA GLU A 426 -7.19 -31.40 12.32
C GLU A 426 -7.14 -30.26 11.28
N MET A 427 -6.60 -30.58 10.12
CA MET A 427 -6.64 -29.79 8.89
C MET A 427 -6.62 -30.77 7.72
N GLU A 428 -7.51 -30.58 6.75
CA GLU A 428 -7.42 -31.27 5.47
C GLU A 428 -6.14 -30.83 4.75
N LYS A 429 -5.30 -31.80 4.41
CA LYS A 429 -4.04 -31.57 3.71
C LYS A 429 -4.29 -30.82 2.40
N GLY A 430 -3.54 -29.74 2.17
CA GLY A 430 -3.70 -28.88 1.00
C GLY A 430 -4.87 -27.89 1.07
N ASN A 431 -5.69 -27.90 2.14
CA ASN A 431 -6.82 -26.99 2.24
C ASN A 431 -6.41 -25.61 2.81
N TRP A 432 -6.02 -24.71 1.91
CA TRP A 432 -5.60 -23.36 2.27
C TRP A 432 -6.73 -22.44 2.75
N LYS A 433 -7.99 -22.85 2.59
CA LYS A 433 -9.19 -22.04 2.91
C LYS A 433 -9.85 -22.47 4.24
N GLN A 434 -9.49 -23.64 4.78
CA GLN A 434 -10.05 -24.15 6.03
C GLN A 434 -9.79 -23.19 7.18
N LYS A 435 -10.85 -22.87 7.94
CA LYS A 435 -10.73 -22.01 9.13
C LYS A 435 -10.17 -22.81 10.29
N LEU A 436 -8.96 -22.46 10.71
CA LEU A 436 -8.29 -23.04 11.87
C LEU A 436 -8.36 -22.08 13.05
N LEU A 437 -8.38 -22.62 14.27
CA LEU A 437 -8.37 -21.84 15.51
C LEU A 437 -6.93 -21.60 15.95
N PHE A 438 -6.57 -20.35 16.22
CA PHE A 438 -5.25 -19.94 16.68
C PHE A 438 -5.34 -19.18 17.99
N ARG A 439 -4.24 -19.19 18.76
CA ARG A 439 -3.99 -18.30 19.90
C ARG A 439 -2.69 -17.56 19.66
N CYS A 440 -2.69 -16.22 19.70
CA CYS A 440 -1.45 -15.45 19.57
C CYS A 440 -0.68 -15.37 20.91
N GLY A 441 0.57 -14.89 20.88
CA GLY A 441 1.40 -14.75 22.07
C GLY A 441 0.87 -13.79 23.15
N PHE A 442 -0.09 -12.93 22.81
CA PHE A 442 -0.81 -12.09 23.78
C PHE A 442 -2.08 -12.76 24.34
N GLY A 443 -2.37 -14.00 23.95
CA GLY A 443 -3.50 -14.78 24.46
C GLY A 443 -4.82 -14.61 23.70
N HIS A 444 -4.88 -13.85 22.62
CA HIS A 444 -6.11 -13.71 21.83
C HIS A 444 -6.39 -14.96 20.99
N ASN A 445 -7.62 -15.46 21.04
CA ASN A 445 -8.09 -16.56 20.20
C ASN A 445 -8.78 -16.02 18.94
N PHE A 446 -8.44 -16.52 17.77
CA PHE A 446 -9.04 -16.12 16.50
C PHE A 446 -9.07 -17.27 15.49
N LYS A 447 -10.00 -17.19 14.54
CA LYS A 447 -10.04 -18.10 13.40
C LYS A 447 -9.42 -17.44 12.18
N ALA A 448 -8.64 -18.20 11.41
CA ALA A 448 -8.06 -17.76 10.14
C ALA A 448 -7.80 -18.95 9.22
N SER A 449 -7.70 -18.69 7.92
CA SER A 449 -7.24 -19.68 6.94
C SER A 449 -5.71 -19.69 6.80
N PRO A 450 -5.09 -20.82 6.41
CA PRO A 450 -3.68 -20.84 6.03
C PRO A 450 -3.32 -19.79 4.97
N LYS A 451 -4.21 -19.54 4.00
CA LYS A 451 -4.07 -18.49 2.98
C LYS A 451 -3.84 -17.11 3.60
N LEU A 452 -4.59 -16.76 4.62
CA LEU A 452 -4.42 -15.50 5.32
C LEU A 452 -3.09 -15.44 6.10
N ILE A 453 -2.74 -16.52 6.81
CA ILE A 453 -1.62 -16.54 7.76
C ILE A 453 -0.24 -16.66 7.08
N LEU A 454 -0.17 -17.52 6.05
CA LEU A 454 1.08 -17.82 5.35
C LEU A 454 1.27 -16.84 4.19
N GLU A 455 0.48 -16.95 3.12
CA GLU A 455 0.62 -16.11 1.92
C GLU A 455 0.24 -14.65 2.20
N GLY A 456 -0.78 -14.41 3.02
CA GLY A 456 -1.16 -13.05 3.37
C GLY A 456 -0.17 -12.32 4.29
N GLY A 457 0.65 -13.05 5.05
CA GLY A 457 1.52 -12.48 6.10
C GLY A 457 0.76 -11.86 7.28
N HIS A 458 -0.57 -12.03 7.32
CA HIS A 458 -1.42 -11.58 8.41
C HIS A 458 -1.27 -12.53 9.61
N TRP A 459 -1.58 -12.05 10.81
CA TRP A 459 -1.56 -12.87 12.01
C TRP A 459 -2.81 -12.59 12.86
N CYS A 460 -2.61 -12.04 14.06
CA CYS A 460 -3.68 -11.82 15.02
C CYS A 460 -4.47 -10.55 14.69
N PRO A 461 -5.77 -10.64 14.35
CA PRO A 461 -6.58 -9.47 14.03
C PRO A 461 -6.74 -8.53 15.22
N TYR A 462 -6.66 -9.02 16.46
CA TYR A 462 -6.72 -8.17 17.66
C TYR A 462 -5.46 -7.32 17.81
N CYS A 463 -4.28 -7.90 17.60
CA CYS A 463 -3.01 -7.18 17.67
C CYS A 463 -2.89 -6.19 16.52
N GLU A 464 -3.27 -6.59 15.31
CA GLU A 464 -3.32 -5.70 14.14
C GLU A 464 -4.29 -4.53 14.33
N ASN A 465 -5.37 -4.73 15.09
CA ASN A 465 -6.42 -3.73 15.27
C ASN A 465 -6.23 -2.82 16.50
N ALA A 466 -5.71 -3.33 17.60
CA ALA A 466 -5.67 -2.61 18.87
C ALA A 466 -4.74 -1.38 18.83
N GLY A 467 -3.61 -1.50 18.15
CA GLY A 467 -2.59 -0.45 18.13
C GLY A 467 -1.30 -0.87 17.45
N TRP A 468 -0.37 0.07 17.35
CA TRP A 468 1.01 -0.16 16.95
C TRP A 468 1.84 -0.50 18.18
N ASN A 469 1.78 -1.76 18.62
CA ASN A 469 2.54 -2.30 19.76
C ASN A 469 3.78 -3.10 19.33
N TYR A 470 4.43 -2.66 18.26
CA TYR A 470 5.43 -3.43 17.51
C TYR A 470 6.64 -3.86 18.35
N THR A 471 7.12 -3.03 19.27
CA THR A 471 8.20 -3.39 20.20
C THR A 471 7.80 -4.55 21.12
N ALA A 472 6.57 -4.57 21.63
CA ALA A 472 6.09 -5.69 22.44
C ALA A 472 5.87 -6.94 21.58
N ARG A 473 5.35 -6.77 20.36
CA ARG A 473 5.14 -7.88 19.42
C ARG A 473 6.47 -8.55 19.03
N ALA A 474 7.48 -7.78 18.65
CA ALA A 474 8.79 -8.27 18.25
C ALA A 474 9.52 -9.07 19.35
N LYS A 475 9.15 -8.91 20.63
CA LYS A 475 9.72 -9.70 21.73
C LYS A 475 9.17 -11.12 21.80
N ILE A 476 7.97 -11.36 21.29
CA ILE A 476 7.27 -12.65 21.42
C ILE A 476 6.97 -13.32 20.08
N ASP A 477 7.01 -12.58 18.98
CA ASP A 477 6.72 -13.02 17.61
C ASP A 477 8.03 -12.97 16.78
N PRO A 478 8.83 -14.06 16.78
CA PRO A 478 10.08 -14.14 16.00
C PRO A 478 9.92 -13.80 14.53
N PHE A 479 8.80 -14.20 13.91
CA PHE A 479 8.49 -13.84 12.54
C PHE A 479 8.43 -12.32 12.34
N PHE A 480 7.67 -11.60 13.17
CA PHE A 480 7.57 -10.15 13.11
C PHE A 480 8.88 -9.45 13.52
N ALA A 481 9.65 -10.04 14.44
CA ALA A 481 10.92 -9.49 14.92
C ALA A 481 11.94 -9.25 13.79
N GLN A 482 11.91 -10.09 12.75
CA GLN A 482 12.78 -9.98 11.56
C GLN A 482 12.61 -8.65 10.82
N VAL A 483 11.46 -7.99 10.93
CA VAL A 483 11.19 -6.71 10.25
C VAL A 483 11.13 -5.50 11.18
N TRP A 484 11.45 -5.72 12.46
CA TRP A 484 11.44 -4.68 13.49
C TRP A 484 12.83 -4.48 14.10
N ASN A 485 13.47 -5.55 14.57
CA ASN A 485 14.74 -5.46 15.28
C ASN A 485 15.92 -4.97 14.42
N PRO A 486 15.99 -5.23 13.09
CA PRO A 486 17.08 -4.69 12.27
C PRO A 486 17.03 -3.16 12.09
N ILE A 487 15.86 -2.55 12.26
CA ILE A 487 15.64 -1.12 12.02
C ILE A 487 15.40 -0.31 13.31
N HIS A 488 15.06 -0.97 14.42
CA HIS A 488 14.85 -0.36 15.73
C HIS A 488 15.72 -1.04 16.80
N LYS A 489 16.44 -0.25 17.61
CA LYS A 489 17.19 -0.81 18.75
C LYS A 489 16.24 -1.26 19.86
N GLN A 490 16.68 -2.21 20.68
CA GLN A 490 15.85 -2.83 21.73
C GLN A 490 15.36 -1.84 22.81
N ASP A 491 16.03 -0.70 22.96
CA ASP A 491 15.71 0.40 23.87
C ASP A 491 14.92 1.55 23.20
N GLU A 492 14.81 1.55 21.87
CA GLU A 492 14.05 2.53 21.10
C GLU A 492 12.54 2.16 21.06
N ASN A 493 11.67 3.17 21.03
CA ASN A 493 10.22 3.01 20.81
C ASN A 493 9.48 2.07 21.77
N LYS A 494 9.61 2.28 23.08
CA LYS A 494 8.78 1.58 24.08
C LYS A 494 7.29 1.98 24.06
N ILE A 495 6.90 2.92 23.20
CA ILE A 495 5.55 3.50 23.19
C ILE A 495 4.66 2.72 22.21
N ALA A 496 3.61 2.10 22.75
CA ALA A 496 2.52 1.57 21.95
C ALA A 496 1.51 2.69 21.65
N PHE A 497 1.17 2.88 20.37
CA PHE A 497 0.15 3.82 19.96
C PHE A 497 -1.17 3.09 19.74
N ALA A 498 -2.25 3.51 20.42
CA ALA A 498 -3.57 2.96 20.17
C ALA A 498 -4.07 3.43 18.79
N LYS A 499 -4.68 2.53 18.02
CA LYS A 499 -5.43 2.92 16.82
C LYS A 499 -6.75 3.51 17.30
N THR A 500 -7.02 4.75 16.93
CA THR A 500 -8.24 5.46 17.34
C THR A 500 -9.49 4.85 16.71
N ILE A 501 -9.32 4.08 15.64
CA ILE A 501 -10.40 3.41 14.91
C ILE A 501 -10.09 1.93 14.84
N LYS A 502 -11.07 1.15 15.33
CA LYS A 502 -10.96 -0.29 15.45
C LYS A 502 -12.02 -0.95 14.56
N PRO A 503 -11.68 -1.49 13.37
CA PRO A 503 -12.62 -2.36 12.67
C PRO A 503 -13.03 -3.54 13.58
N LYS A 504 -14.33 -3.73 13.85
CA LYS A 504 -14.83 -4.93 14.53
C LYS A 504 -14.79 -6.10 13.55
N LEU A 505 -13.63 -6.75 13.42
CA LEU A 505 -13.40 -7.89 12.51
C LEU A 505 -13.74 -9.26 13.12
N THR A 506 -14.14 -9.28 14.39
CA THR A 506 -14.44 -10.51 15.11
C THR A 506 -15.95 -10.75 15.01
N ASN A 507 -16.33 -11.63 14.09
CA ASN A 507 -17.69 -12.06 13.71
C ASN A 507 -18.27 -11.31 12.51
N TRP A 508 -18.03 -11.86 11.32
CA TRP A 508 -18.79 -11.56 10.11
C TRP A 508 -20.19 -12.21 10.20
N PRO A 509 -21.30 -11.58 9.77
CA PRO A 509 -21.44 -10.29 9.09
C PRO A 509 -22.11 -9.23 10.01
N ILE A 510 -21.61 -8.00 10.08
CA ILE A 510 -22.26 -6.92 10.86
C ILE A 510 -22.54 -5.68 10.00
N LYS A 511 -23.77 -5.18 10.14
CA LYS A 511 -24.20 -3.83 9.77
C LYS A 511 -23.38 -2.79 10.53
N LEU A 512 -22.63 -1.97 9.81
CA LEU A 512 -21.90 -0.82 10.36
C LEU A 512 -22.92 0.20 10.90
N ASN A 513 -22.95 0.42 12.23
CA ASN A 513 -23.78 1.48 12.84
C ASN A 513 -22.88 2.58 13.45
N LYS A 514 -23.31 3.83 13.32
CA LYS A 514 -22.61 5.07 13.74
C LYS A 514 -22.27 5.13 15.24
N SER A 515 -22.87 4.31 16.09
CA SER A 515 -22.67 4.32 17.54
C SER A 515 -21.40 3.60 18.04
N GLN A 516 -20.56 3.05 17.15
CA GLN A 516 -19.40 2.23 17.54
C GLN A 516 -18.06 2.99 17.67
N TYR A 517 -18.07 4.31 17.52
CA TYR A 517 -16.88 5.16 17.66
C TYR A 517 -16.89 5.83 19.04
N GLN A 518 -16.20 5.25 20.03
CA GLN A 518 -15.83 5.97 21.24
C GLN A 518 -14.31 6.11 21.32
N ILE A 519 -13.86 7.36 21.29
CA ILE A 519 -12.46 7.75 21.53
C ILE A 519 -12.22 7.62 23.04
N LYS A 520 -11.36 6.69 23.45
CA LYS A 520 -10.73 6.74 24.78
C LYS A 520 -9.21 6.60 24.62
N TYR A 521 -8.49 7.63 25.02
CA TYR A 521 -7.05 7.60 25.20
C TYR A 521 -6.75 6.76 26.44
N GLN A 522 -6.04 5.64 26.27
CA GLN A 522 -5.38 4.95 27.36
C GLN A 522 -4.02 4.47 26.87
N ARG A 523 -2.94 4.88 27.57
CA ARG A 523 -1.66 4.16 27.53
C ARG A 523 -1.97 2.71 27.89
N LEU A 524 -1.66 1.78 26.99
CA LEU A 524 -2.10 0.38 27.18
C LEU A 524 -1.25 -0.42 28.17
N TYR A 525 -0.13 0.09 28.71
CA TYR A 525 0.64 -0.55 29.79
C TYR A 525 1.40 0.49 30.64
N PRO A 526 1.64 0.23 31.94
CA PRO A 526 2.38 1.12 32.83
C PRO A 526 3.89 1.17 32.50
N VAL A 527 4.51 2.28 32.89
CA VAL A 527 5.94 2.65 32.69
C VAL A 527 6.87 1.73 33.46
#